data_AF-A0A3D2QKR0-F1
#
_entry.id   AF-A0A3D2QKR0-F1
#
_cell.length_a   1.000
_cell.length_b   1.000
_cell.length_c   1.000
_cell.angle_alpha   90.00
_cell.angle_beta   90.00
_cell.angle_gamma   90.00
#
_symmetry.space_group_name_H-M   'P 1'
#
loop_
_entity.id
_entity.type
_entity.pdbx_description
1 polymer ?
#
loop_
_entity_poly.entity_id
_entity_poly.type
_entity_poly.pdbx_seq_one_letter_code
_entity_poly.pdbx_strand_id
1 'polypeptide(L)'
;MKKVLVCVLMLSIVAGSVFAVGFVGGNVFVGNDSFEEENRETSIDQLGLVLSGAHYVGETPGIGIGYTIGVGFASASYTSG
;
A
#
# COMPACT_ATOMS: atom_id res chain seq x y z
N MET A 1 -23.40 2.32 32.01
CA MET A 1 -21.91 2.27 31.95
C MET A 1 -21.37 2.04 30.55
N LYS A 2 -21.78 0.99 29.79
CA LYS A 2 -21.30 0.73 28.42
C LYS A 2 -21.43 1.93 27.45
N LYS A 3 -22.55 2.66 27.49
CA LYS A 3 -22.79 3.82 26.60
C LYS A 3 -21.83 4.98 26.87
N VAL A 4 -21.49 5.22 28.14
CA VAL A 4 -20.52 6.26 28.54
C VAL A 4 -19.12 5.90 28.08
N LEU A 5 -18.73 4.63 28.20
CA LEU A 5 -17.45 4.13 27.71
C LEU A 5 -17.30 4.33 26.19
N VAL A 6 -18.36 4.03 25.42
CA VAL A 6 -18.38 4.22 23.96
C VAL A 6 -18.26 5.71 23.59
N CYS A 7 -18.98 6.59 24.29
CA CYS A 7 -18.87 8.04 24.05
C CYS A 7 -17.47 8.58 24.36
N VAL A 8 -16.85 8.14 25.46
CA VAL A 8 -15.47 8.52 25.82
C VAL A 8 -14.47 8.02 24.78
N LEU A 9 -14.64 6.78 24.30
CA LEU A 9 -13.80 6.20 23.25
C LEU A 9 -13.93 6.95 21.91
N MET A 10 -15.15 7.33 21.53
CA MET A 10 -15.39 8.13 20.33
C MET A 10 -14.80 9.53 20.47
N LEU A 11 -14.94 10.18 21.62
CA LEU A 11 -14.36 11.50 21.86
C LEU A 11 -12.83 11.48 21.80
N SER A 12 -12.18 10.44 22.34
CA SER A 12 -10.72 10.31 22.31
C SER A 12 -10.19 10.02 20.90
N ILE A 13 -10.93 9.26 20.08
CA ILE A 13 -10.60 9.05 18.66
C ILE A 13 -10.69 10.37 17.89
N VAL A 14 -11.76 11.15 18.09
CA VAL A 14 -11.98 12.43 17.40
C VAL A 14 -10.99 13.50 17.85
N ALA A 15 -10.66 13.57 19.14
CA ALA A 15 -9.65 14.49 19.64
C ALA A 15 -8.23 14.13 19.15
N GLY A 16 -7.92 12.82 19.08
CA GLY A 16 -6.65 12.33 18.56
C GLY A 16 -6.46 12.54 17.05
N SER A 17 -7.54 12.61 16.28
CA SER A 17 -7.46 12.85 14.83
C SER A 17 -7.15 14.30 14.44
N VAL A 18 -7.30 15.27 15.36
CA VAL A 18 -6.93 16.67 15.12
C VAL A 18 -5.41 16.87 15.10
N PHE A 19 -4.65 15.95 15.71
CA PHE A 19 -3.18 15.97 15.81
C PHE A 19 -2.51 14.79 15.11
N ALA A 20 -3.22 14.10 14.23
CA ALA A 20 -2.68 12.96 13.51
C ALA A 20 -1.68 13.45 12.45
N VAL A 21 -0.40 13.29 12.74
CA VAL A 21 0.65 13.38 11.71
C VAL A 21 0.65 12.05 10.97
N GLY A 22 0.65 12.11 9.64
CA GLY A 22 0.68 10.92 8.80
C GLY A 22 1.66 11.08 7.65
N PHE A 23 2.18 9.95 7.17
CA PHE A 23 2.92 9.92 5.92
C PHE A 23 2.11 9.14 4.89
N VAL A 24 2.17 9.61 3.64
CA VAL A 24 1.68 8.87 2.48
C VAL A 24 2.84 8.82 1.49
N GLY A 25 3.22 7.61 1.11
CA GLY A 25 4.26 7.33 0.15
C GLY A 25 3.88 6.16 -0.75
N GLY A 26 4.71 5.88 -1.73
CA GLY A 26 4.44 4.79 -2.64
C GLY A 26 5.53 4.63 -3.67
N ASN A 27 5.47 3.51 -4.38
CA ASN A 27 6.39 3.20 -5.47
C ASN A 27 5.60 2.77 -6.69
N VAL A 28 6.10 3.17 -7.85
CA VAL A 28 5.71 2.61 -9.14
C VAL A 28 6.84 1.72 -9.59
N PHE A 29 6.55 0.49 -9.98
CA PHE A 29 7.53 -0.41 -10.58
C PHE A 29 7.13 -0.73 -12.01
N VAL A 30 8.14 -0.68 -12.89
CA VAL A 30 8.06 -1.11 -14.28
C VAL A 30 9.18 -2.13 -14.46
N GLY A 31 8.82 -3.34 -14.86
CA GLY A 31 9.75 -4.45 -15.05
C GLY A 31 9.51 -5.14 -16.37
N ASN A 32 10.56 -5.74 -16.90
CA ASN A 32 10.50 -6.63 -18.03
C ASN A 32 11.39 -7.84 -17.73
N ASP A 33 10.79 -9.03 -17.68
CA ASP A 33 11.52 -10.29 -17.55
C ASP A 33 11.51 -11.00 -18.90
N SER A 34 12.67 -11.27 -19.48
CA SER A 34 12.82 -11.98 -20.76
C SER A 34 13.52 -13.32 -20.56
N PHE A 35 12.99 -14.37 -21.19
CA PHE A 35 13.58 -15.71 -21.20
C PHE A 35 13.61 -16.26 -22.63
N GLU A 36 14.76 -16.81 -23.02
CA GLU A 36 14.95 -17.52 -24.29
C GLU A 36 14.81 -19.03 -24.06
N GLU A 37 13.89 -19.66 -24.79
CA GLU A 37 13.80 -21.10 -24.97
C GLU A 37 14.18 -21.45 -26.42
N GLU A 38 14.55 -22.72 -26.66
CA GLU A 38 15.19 -23.22 -27.89
C GLU A 38 14.56 -22.76 -29.23
N ASN A 39 13.26 -22.40 -29.24
CA ASN A 39 12.56 -21.88 -30.43
C ASN A 39 11.62 -20.70 -30.12
N ARG A 40 11.70 -20.08 -28.94
CA ARG A 40 10.75 -19.05 -28.49
C ARG A 40 11.42 -18.04 -27.58
N GLU A 41 11.14 -16.78 -27.83
CA GLU A 41 11.43 -15.70 -26.89
C GLU A 41 10.15 -15.35 -26.14
N THR A 42 10.20 -15.37 -24.81
CA THR A 42 9.09 -14.94 -23.94
C THR A 42 9.51 -13.67 -23.22
N SER A 43 8.69 -12.64 -23.30
CA SER A 43 8.89 -11.39 -22.56
C SER A 43 7.67 -11.11 -21.68
N ILE A 44 7.89 -10.78 -20.42
CA ILE A 44 6.86 -10.49 -19.43
C ILE A 44 7.00 -9.04 -19.00
N ASP A 45 6.10 -8.18 -19.48
CA ASP A 45 5.99 -6.79 -19.04
C ASP A 45 5.20 -6.74 -17.73
N GLN A 46 5.74 -6.04 -16.73
CA GLN A 46 5.16 -5.89 -15.42
C GLN A 46 5.02 -4.41 -15.08
N LEU A 47 3.84 -4.01 -14.64
CA LEU A 47 3.58 -2.68 -14.10
C LEU A 47 2.85 -2.83 -12.77
N GLY A 48 3.27 -2.09 -11.75
CA GLY A 48 2.46 -1.98 -10.56
C GLY A 48 2.70 -0.73 -9.76
N LEU A 49 1.73 -0.49 -8.89
CA LEU A 49 1.64 0.67 -8.01
C LEU A 49 1.40 0.15 -6.61
N VAL A 50 2.23 0.61 -5.67
CA VAL A 50 2.04 0.38 -4.24
C VAL A 50 1.93 1.73 -3.55
N LEU A 51 0.84 1.94 -2.82
CA LEU A 51 0.63 3.09 -1.96
C LEU A 51 0.63 2.59 -0.52
N SER A 52 1.47 3.21 0.30
CA SER A 52 1.61 2.91 1.72
C SER A 52 1.55 4.19 2.53
N GLY A 53 0.95 4.10 3.70
CA GLY A 53 0.93 5.21 4.62
C GLY A 53 0.75 4.74 6.05
N ALA A 54 0.96 5.67 6.96
CA ALA A 54 0.64 5.49 8.36
C ALA A 54 0.08 6.78 8.94
N HIS A 55 -0.89 6.64 9.84
CA HIS A 55 -1.39 7.73 10.67
C HIS A 55 -1.10 7.41 12.13
N TYR A 56 -0.53 8.37 12.85
CA TYR A 56 -0.24 8.24 14.27
C TYR A 56 -1.33 8.94 15.09
N VAL A 57 -1.73 8.34 16.22
CA VAL A 57 -2.74 8.93 17.11
C VAL A 57 -2.02 9.79 18.15
N GLY A 58 -2.10 11.11 17.97
CA GLY A 58 -1.49 12.11 18.87
C GLY A 58 0.00 12.36 18.61
N GLU A 59 0.60 13.19 19.46
CA GLU A 59 2.02 13.62 19.35
C GLU A 59 3.03 12.55 19.79
N THR A 60 2.57 11.46 20.43
CA THR A 60 3.43 10.41 20.96
C THR A 60 3.74 9.36 19.89
N PRO A 61 4.97 9.25 19.39
CA PRO A 61 5.34 8.18 18.48
C PRO A 61 5.22 6.83 19.19
N GLY A 62 4.41 5.90 18.64
CA GLY A 62 4.33 4.54 19.17
C GLY A 62 3.09 3.74 18.81
N ILE A 63 1.94 4.39 18.58
CA ILE A 63 0.70 3.72 18.16
C ILE A 63 0.12 4.44 16.95
N GLY A 64 0.06 3.71 15.83
CA GLY A 64 -0.47 4.23 14.57
C GLY A 64 -1.15 3.12 13.75
N ILE A 65 -1.96 3.55 12.79
CA ILE A 65 -2.61 2.67 11.82
C ILE A 65 -1.84 2.79 10.50
N GLY A 66 -1.16 1.71 10.14
CA GLY A 66 -0.53 1.56 8.83
C GLY A 66 -1.51 0.96 7.82
N TYR A 67 -1.40 1.39 6.56
CA TYR A 67 -2.12 0.78 5.44
C TYR A 67 -1.19 0.64 4.23
N THR A 68 -1.37 -0.44 3.50
CA THR A 68 -0.70 -0.68 2.22
C THR A 68 -1.74 -1.21 1.24
N ILE A 69 -1.80 -0.60 0.07
CA ILE A 69 -2.69 -1.01 -1.02
C ILE A 69 -1.81 -1.10 -2.27
N GLY A 70 -1.94 -2.21 -3.00
CA GLY A 70 -1.18 -2.45 -4.22
C GLY A 70 -2.05 -3.02 -5.33
N VAL A 71 -1.76 -2.61 -6.56
CA VAL A 71 -2.31 -3.19 -7.78
C VAL A 71 -1.16 -3.45 -8.76
N GLY A 72 -1.25 -4.54 -9.51
CA GLY A 72 -0.24 -4.92 -10.49
C GLY A 72 -0.87 -5.61 -11.68
N PHE A 73 -0.24 -5.43 -12.83
CA PHE A 73 -0.58 -6.06 -14.10
C PHE A 73 0.67 -6.68 -14.68
N ALA A 74 0.52 -7.88 -15.25
CA ALA A 74 1.56 -8.55 -16.00
C ALA A 74 0.98 -9.02 -17.33
N SER A 75 1.75 -8.87 -18.40
CA SER A 75 1.40 -9.34 -19.73
C SER A 75 2.57 -10.12 -20.33
N ALA A 76 2.27 -11.27 -20.93
CA ALA A 76 3.27 -12.09 -21.60
C ALA A 76 3.15 -11.93 -23.12
N SER A 77 4.27 -11.69 -23.77
CA SER A 77 4.42 -11.67 -25.22
C SER A 77 5.33 -12.83 -25.66
N TYR A 78 4.99 -13.45 -26.78
CA TYR A 78 5.74 -14.57 -27.36
C TYR A 78 6.15 -14.23 -28.78
N THR A 79 7.45 -14.33 -29.05
CA THR A 79 7.99 -14.20 -30.41
C THR A 79 8.56 -15.55 -30.84
N SER A 80 8.05 -16.09 -31.94
CA SER A 80 8.61 -17.27 -32.61
C SER A 80 9.64 -16.82 -33.65
N GLY A 81 10.87 -17.34 -33.54
CA GLY A 81 11.94 -17.17 -34.53
C GLY A 81 11.75 -18.03 -35.77
#